data_AF-A0A443S677-F1
#
_entry.id   AF-A0A443S677-F1
#
_cell.length_a   1.000
_cell.length_b   1.000
_cell.length_c   1.000
_cell.angle_alpha   90.00
_cell.angle_beta   90.00
_cell.angle_gamma   90.00
#
_symmetry.space_group_name_H-M   'P 1'
#
loop_
_entity.id
_entity.type
_entity.pdbx_description
1 polymer ?
#
loop_
_entity_poly.entity_id
_entity_poly.type
_entity_poly.pdbx_seq_one_letter_code
_entity_poly.pdbx_strand_id
1 'polypeptide(L)'
;MNKTPRDNRDVRDIPIFTEEFLDHNKQRETELRQLRKATTEYEEQNAILSKHIENMKSAIEKLENETSQQRNANEALHQHLIQLRSILVANFAGISIPGTHETPTIDNIDSYMQKLYTKLVKEKGANKENEAILEKVQNIISHIDFNF
;
A
#
# COMPACT_ATOMS: atom_id res chain seq x y z
N MET A 1 30.12 59.70 -13.48
CA MET A 1 29.70 60.41 -14.71
C MET A 1 29.14 59.36 -15.66
N ASN A 2 27.91 59.34 -16.15
CA ASN A 2 26.70 60.12 -15.96
C ASN A 2 25.54 59.11 -16.01
N LYS A 3 24.63 59.14 -15.03
CA LYS A 3 23.36 58.43 -15.17
C LYS A 3 22.56 59.21 -16.22
N THR A 4 22.39 58.65 -17.41
CA THR A 4 21.40 59.16 -18.35
C THR A 4 20.03 59.11 -17.66
N PRO A 5 19.28 60.22 -17.62
CA PRO A 5 17.94 60.21 -17.05
C PRO A 5 17.11 59.23 -17.87
N ARG A 6 16.51 58.22 -17.22
CA ARG A 6 15.41 57.48 -17.84
C ARG A 6 14.29 58.49 -17.98
N ASP A 7 14.19 59.03 -19.18
CA ASP A 7 13.15 59.94 -19.57
C ASP A 7 11.82 59.20 -19.47
N ASN A 8 11.09 59.50 -18.41
CA ASN A 8 9.77 58.97 -18.12
C ASN A 8 8.73 59.80 -18.90
N ARG A 9 9.01 60.08 -20.19
CA ARG A 9 8.06 60.67 -21.14
C ARG A 9 7.01 59.60 -21.45
N ASP A 10 5.75 59.95 -21.32
CA ASP A 10 4.65 59.06 -21.65
C ASP A 10 4.77 58.65 -23.12
N VAL A 11 4.46 57.40 -23.47
CA VAL A 11 4.53 56.87 -24.86
C VAL A 11 3.78 57.75 -25.87
N ARG A 12 2.84 58.56 -25.38
CA ARG A 12 2.02 59.51 -26.15
C ARG A 12 2.78 60.78 -26.56
N ASP A 13 3.93 61.07 -25.96
CA ASP A 13 4.73 62.28 -26.19
C ASP A 13 5.88 62.07 -27.20
N ILE A 14 6.05 60.85 -27.73
CA ILE A 14 7.09 60.54 -28.72
C ILE A 14 6.56 60.83 -30.13
N PRO A 15 7.10 61.82 -30.88
CA PRO A 15 6.61 62.16 -32.21
C PRO A 15 6.82 61.00 -33.19
N ILE A 16 5.81 60.72 -34.02
CA ILE A 16 5.87 59.68 -35.06
C ILE A 16 6.99 59.93 -36.07
N PHE A 17 7.60 58.86 -36.58
CA PHE A 17 8.71 58.88 -37.56
C PHE A 17 10.01 59.54 -37.07
N THR A 18 10.22 59.61 -35.76
CA THR A 18 11.52 59.94 -35.16
C THR A 18 12.34 58.69 -34.90
N GLU A 19 13.66 58.82 -34.77
CA GLU A 19 14.55 57.72 -34.35
C GLU A 19 14.14 57.15 -32.99
N GLU A 20 13.76 58.02 -32.05
CA GLU A 20 13.23 57.65 -30.73
C GLU A 20 11.95 56.80 -30.84
N PHE A 21 11.04 57.15 -31.76
CA PHE A 21 9.83 56.36 -32.02
C PHE A 21 10.14 54.97 -32.57
N LEU A 22 11.08 54.87 -33.52
CA LEU A 22 11.48 53.60 -34.13
C LEU A 22 12.15 52.68 -33.10
N ASP A 23 13.05 53.23 -32.27
CA ASP A 23 13.73 52.48 -31.22
C ASP A 23 12.76 51.99 -30.14
N HIS A 24 11.85 52.85 -29.68
CA HIS A 24 10.81 52.45 -28.74
C HIS A 24 9.88 51.38 -29.33
N ASN A 25 9.51 51.49 -30.61
CA ASN A 25 8.69 50.47 -31.26
C ASN A 25 9.41 49.12 -31.37
N LYS A 26 10.71 49.14 -31.72
CA LYS A 26 11.55 47.94 -31.77
C LYS A 26 11.74 47.30 -30.39
N GLN A 27 11.88 48.10 -29.33
CA GLN A 27 11.94 47.61 -27.95
C GLN A 27 10.63 46.91 -27.57
N ARG A 28 9.47 47.55 -27.79
CA ARG A 28 8.16 46.94 -27.52
C ARG A 28 7.91 45.67 -28.33
N GLU A 29 8.30 45.64 -29.60
CA GLU A 29 8.18 44.44 -30.44
C GLU A 29 9.05 43.29 -29.88
N THR A 30 10.26 43.61 -29.41
CA THR A 30 11.16 42.64 -28.77
C THR A 30 10.57 42.12 -27.46
N GLU A 31 10.06 43.01 -26.61
CA GLU A 31 9.38 42.64 -25.36
C GLU A 31 8.15 41.76 -25.62
N LEU A 32 7.30 42.13 -26.58
CA LEU A 32 6.13 41.35 -26.97
C LEU A 32 6.52 39.95 -27.47
N ARG A 33 7.61 39.85 -28.25
CA ARG A 33 8.15 38.56 -28.69
C ARG A 33 8.65 37.72 -27.52
N GLN A 34 9.36 38.32 -26.56
CA GLN A 34 9.83 37.62 -25.36
C GLN A 34 8.65 37.15 -24.49
N LEU A 35 7.64 37.99 -24.28
CA LEU A 35 6.43 37.64 -23.55
C LEU A 35 5.71 36.46 -24.20
N ARG A 36 5.51 36.49 -25.52
CA ARG A 36 4.91 35.37 -26.26
C ARG A 36 5.70 34.08 -26.07
N LYS A 37 7.03 34.14 -26.14
CA LYS A 37 7.89 32.97 -25.90
C LYS A 37 7.70 32.41 -24.49
N ALA A 38 7.72 33.28 -23.47
CA ALA A 38 7.52 32.88 -22.09
C ALA A 38 6.12 32.29 -21.85
N THR A 39 5.07 32.87 -22.46
CA THR A 39 3.72 32.32 -22.41
C THR A 39 3.67 30.90 -22.96
N THR A 40 4.27 30.64 -24.13
CA THR A 40 4.33 29.29 -24.69
C THR A 40 5.10 28.32 -23.80
N GLU A 41 6.23 28.73 -23.23
CA GLU A 41 7.00 27.90 -22.29
C GLU A 41 6.18 27.54 -21.04
N TYR A 42 5.41 28.49 -20.49
CA TYR A 42 4.52 28.22 -19.36
C TYR A 42 3.34 27.32 -19.73
N GLU A 43 2.78 27.46 -20.93
CA GLU A 43 1.73 26.55 -21.42
C GLU A 43 2.24 25.12 -21.55
N GLU A 44 3.46 24.93 -22.08
CA GLU A 44 4.11 23.62 -22.16
C GLU A 44 4.36 23.02 -20.78
N GLN A 45 4.88 23.80 -19.83
CA GLN A 45 5.09 23.34 -18.45
C GLN A 45 3.78 22.97 -17.76
N ASN A 46 2.72 23.77 -17.94
CA ASN A 46 1.40 23.48 -17.39
C ASN A 46 0.81 22.20 -17.97
N ALA A 47 1.01 21.94 -19.27
CA ALA A 47 0.57 20.69 -19.90
C ALA A 47 1.30 19.47 -19.32
N ILE A 48 2.62 19.57 -19.13
CA ILE A 48 3.43 18.50 -18.51
C ILE A 48 2.95 18.24 -17.07
N LEU A 49 2.78 19.29 -16.27
CA LEU A 49 2.34 19.18 -14.89
C LEU A 49 0.94 18.56 -14.79
N SER A 50 0.02 18.99 -15.66
CA SER A 50 -1.34 18.44 -15.72
C SER A 50 -1.32 16.93 -15.99
N LYS A 51 -0.50 16.49 -16.95
CA LYS A 51 -0.31 15.05 -17.24
C LYS A 51 0.31 14.31 -16.04
N HIS A 52 1.24 14.92 -15.33
CA HIS A 52 1.82 14.29 -14.15
C HIS A 52 0.78 14.11 -13.04
N ILE A 53 -0.06 15.13 -12.81
CA ILE A 53 -1.17 15.05 -11.85
C ILE A 53 -2.14 13.94 -12.23
N GLU A 54 -2.51 13.81 -13.51
CA GLU A 54 -3.38 12.75 -14.00
C GLU A 54 -2.77 11.36 -13.76
N ASN A 55 -1.50 11.18 -14.10
CA ASN A 55 -0.77 9.94 -13.85
C ASN A 55 -0.72 9.60 -12.36
N MET A 56 -0.47 10.59 -11.49
CA MET A 56 -0.46 10.39 -10.04
C MET A 56 -1.83 9.99 -9.51
N LYS A 57 -2.90 10.63 -9.99
CA LYS A 57 -4.28 10.27 -9.61
C LYS A 57 -4.59 8.82 -9.98
N SER A 58 -4.24 8.40 -11.19
CA SER A 58 -4.41 7.01 -11.63
C SER A 58 -3.59 6.02 -10.78
N ALA A 59 -2.35 6.38 -10.44
CA ALA A 59 -1.51 5.56 -9.57
C ALA A 59 -2.10 5.43 -8.15
N ILE A 60 -2.64 6.52 -7.59
CA ILE A 60 -3.32 6.51 -6.29
C ILE A 60 -4.54 5.58 -6.33
N GLU A 61 -5.42 5.74 -7.32
CA GLU A 61 -6.62 4.90 -7.46
C GLU A 61 -6.25 3.41 -7.58
N LYS A 62 -5.19 3.10 -8.34
CA LYS A 62 -4.69 1.72 -8.45
C LYS A 62 -4.20 1.19 -7.09
N LEU A 63 -3.42 1.98 -6.35
CA LEU A 63 -2.91 1.59 -5.04
C LEU A 63 -4.03 1.44 -4.00
N GLU A 64 -5.05 2.28 -4.03
CA GLU A 64 -6.22 2.17 -3.16
C GLU A 64 -6.99 0.87 -3.45
N ASN A 65 -7.18 0.54 -4.72
CA ASN A 65 -7.81 -0.72 -5.12
C ASN A 65 -6.99 -1.94 -4.69
N GLU A 66 -5.68 -1.94 -4.92
CA GLU A 66 -4.78 -3.02 -4.47
C GLU A 66 -4.79 -3.18 -2.95
N THR A 67 -4.76 -2.07 -2.21
CA THR A 67 -4.82 -2.07 -0.74
C THR A 67 -6.14 -2.65 -0.24
N SER A 68 -7.26 -2.27 -0.85
CA SER A 68 -8.59 -2.79 -0.52
C SER A 68 -8.67 -4.30 -0.77
N GLN A 69 -8.16 -4.79 -1.91
CA GLN A 69 -8.11 -6.21 -2.22
C GLN A 69 -7.26 -7.00 -1.22
N GLN A 70 -6.07 -6.48 -0.89
CA GLN A 70 -5.19 -7.11 0.10
C GLN A 70 -5.84 -7.18 1.48
N ARG A 71 -6.57 -6.13 1.89
CA ARG A 71 -7.31 -6.12 3.15
C ARG A 71 -8.38 -7.21 3.17
N ASN A 72 -9.17 -7.34 2.12
CA ASN A 72 -10.20 -8.36 2.01
C ASN A 72 -9.60 -9.78 2.01
N ALA A 73 -8.49 -9.99 1.32
CA ALA A 73 -7.78 -11.27 1.31
C ALA A 73 -7.23 -11.63 2.70
N ASN A 74 -6.64 -10.67 3.41
CA ASN A 74 -6.15 -10.87 4.78
C ASN A 74 -7.30 -11.17 5.76
N GLU A 75 -8.44 -10.51 5.60
CA GLU A 75 -9.62 -10.78 6.42
C GLU A 75 -10.16 -12.19 6.17
N ALA A 76 -10.25 -12.63 4.91
CA ALA A 76 -10.64 -14.00 4.58
C ALA A 76 -9.67 -15.03 5.18
N LEU A 77 -8.36 -14.83 5.03
CA LEU A 77 -7.34 -15.70 5.64
C LEU A 77 -7.46 -15.74 7.17
N HIS A 78 -7.74 -14.61 7.80
CA HIS A 78 -7.95 -14.54 9.24
C HIS A 78 -9.19 -15.34 9.66
N GLN A 79 -10.29 -15.24 8.92
CA GLN A 79 -11.49 -16.04 9.16
C GLN A 79 -11.22 -17.54 9.00
N HIS A 80 -10.50 -17.94 7.95
CA HIS A 80 -10.09 -19.32 7.76
C HIS A 80 -9.23 -19.83 8.92
N LEU A 81 -8.30 -19.03 9.43
CA LEU A 81 -7.49 -19.39 10.61
C LEU A 81 -8.35 -19.54 11.87
N ILE A 82 -9.32 -18.67 12.10
CA ILE A 82 -10.25 -18.79 13.24
C ILE A 82 -11.08 -20.07 13.11
N GLN A 83 -11.62 -20.34 11.92
CA GLN A 83 -12.40 -21.55 11.65
C GLN A 83 -11.56 -22.81 11.87
N LEU A 84 -10.33 -22.85 11.35
CA LEU A 84 -9.39 -23.95 11.56
C LEU A 84 -9.13 -24.18 13.06
N ARG A 85 -8.84 -23.11 13.81
CA ARG A 85 -8.63 -23.19 15.26
C ARG A 85 -9.88 -23.72 15.97
N SER A 86 -11.06 -23.27 15.59
CA SER A 86 -12.33 -23.76 16.14
C SER A 86 -12.56 -25.25 15.86
N ILE A 87 -12.32 -25.70 14.63
CA ILE A 87 -12.42 -27.11 14.24
C ILE A 87 -11.46 -27.96 15.07
N LEU A 88 -10.20 -27.51 15.22
CA LEU A 88 -9.20 -28.22 16.02
C LEU A 88 -9.60 -28.27 17.51
N VAL A 89 -10.04 -27.17 18.11
CA VAL A 89 -10.50 -27.15 19.51
C VAL A 89 -11.66 -28.12 19.72
N ALA A 90 -12.65 -28.11 18.82
CA ALA A 90 -13.82 -28.99 18.94
C ALA A 90 -13.44 -30.47 18.83
N ASN A 91 -12.61 -30.82 17.85
CA ASN A 91 -12.23 -32.22 17.61
C ASN A 91 -11.26 -32.77 18.67
N PHE A 92 -10.40 -31.92 19.24
CA PHE A 92 -9.40 -32.33 20.22
C PHE A 92 -9.81 -32.08 21.69
N ALA A 93 -11.01 -31.54 21.95
CA ALA A 93 -11.49 -31.22 23.31
C ALA A 93 -11.40 -32.41 24.30
N GLY A 94 -11.57 -33.64 23.80
CA GLY A 94 -11.47 -34.87 24.59
C GLY A 94 -10.05 -35.42 24.78
N ILE A 95 -9.02 -34.74 24.28
CA ILE A 95 -7.62 -35.17 24.36
C ILE A 95 -6.86 -34.23 25.30
N SER A 96 -6.43 -34.78 26.44
CA SER A 96 -5.53 -34.10 27.36
C SER A 96 -4.09 -34.49 27.06
N ILE A 97 -3.15 -33.54 27.17
CA ILE A 97 -1.73 -33.84 26.99
C ILE A 97 -1.23 -34.68 28.18
N PRO A 98 -0.57 -35.84 27.95
CA PRO A 98 -0.01 -36.68 29.00
C PRO A 98 0.91 -35.91 29.95
N GLY A 99 0.69 -36.09 31.25
CA GLY A 99 1.49 -35.48 32.32
C GLY A 99 1.21 -34.00 32.61
N THR A 100 0.59 -33.25 31.71
CA THR A 100 0.21 -31.84 31.94
C THR A 100 -1.30 -31.65 32.07
N HIS A 101 -2.09 -32.61 31.57
CA HIS A 101 -3.55 -32.57 31.50
C HIS A 101 -4.12 -31.31 30.82
N GLU A 102 -3.31 -30.63 30.01
CA GLU A 102 -3.72 -29.46 29.25
C GLU A 102 -4.69 -29.88 28.14
N THR A 103 -5.77 -29.11 27.97
CA THR A 103 -6.79 -29.30 26.93
C THR A 103 -6.77 -28.13 25.94
N PRO A 104 -7.21 -28.35 24.69
CA PRO A 104 -7.20 -27.29 23.69
C PRO A 104 -8.29 -26.25 23.97
N THR A 105 -7.96 -25.00 23.72
CA THR A 105 -8.81 -23.80 23.77
C THR A 105 -8.42 -22.89 22.61
N ILE A 106 -9.29 -21.94 22.24
CA ILE A 106 -9.01 -21.02 21.12
C ILE A 106 -7.69 -20.26 21.32
N ASP A 107 -7.35 -19.91 22.57
CA ASP A 107 -6.18 -19.11 22.90
C ASP A 107 -4.88 -19.92 22.94
N ASN A 108 -4.96 -21.23 23.23
CA ASN A 108 -3.77 -22.07 23.39
C ASN A 108 -3.56 -23.10 22.28
N ILE A 109 -4.51 -23.25 21.33
CA ILE A 109 -4.55 -24.38 20.38
C ILE A 109 -3.23 -24.57 19.60
N ASP A 110 -2.59 -23.50 19.15
CA ASP A 110 -1.34 -23.59 18.40
C ASP A 110 -0.21 -24.18 19.26
N SER A 111 -0.09 -23.71 20.50
CA SER A 111 0.89 -24.21 21.47
C SER A 111 0.56 -25.62 21.95
N TYR A 112 -0.74 -25.93 22.13
CA TYR A 112 -1.25 -27.24 22.50
C TYR A 112 -0.88 -28.26 21.41
N MET A 113 -1.13 -27.97 20.14
CA MET A 113 -0.82 -28.86 19.02
C MET A 113 0.68 -29.12 18.90
N GLN A 114 1.51 -28.10 19.13
CA GLN A 114 2.97 -28.26 19.14
C GLN A 114 3.45 -29.15 20.29
N LYS A 115 2.89 -28.99 21.50
CA LYS A 115 3.19 -29.83 22.67
C LYS A 115 2.71 -31.27 22.45
N LEU A 116 1.50 -31.44 21.94
CA LEU A 116 0.91 -32.74 21.62
C LEU A 116 1.76 -33.47 20.57
N TYR A 117 2.14 -32.79 19.48
CA TYR A 117 3.05 -33.34 18.48
C TYR A 117 4.39 -33.76 19.10
N THR A 118 4.98 -32.89 19.93
CA THR A 118 6.26 -33.17 20.58
C THR A 118 6.17 -34.42 21.47
N LYS A 119 5.11 -34.55 22.27
CA LYS A 119 4.87 -35.73 23.11
C LYS A 119 4.64 -37.00 22.29
N LEU A 120 3.78 -36.96 21.29
CA LEU A 120 3.42 -38.14 20.52
C LEU A 120 4.53 -38.62 19.58
N VAL A 121 5.33 -37.70 19.03
CA VAL A 121 6.37 -38.04 18.04
C VAL A 121 7.74 -38.22 18.67
N LYS A 122 8.13 -37.37 19.64
CA LYS A 122 9.46 -37.49 20.29
C LYS A 122 9.49 -38.49 21.44
N GLU A 123 8.37 -38.72 22.11
CA GLU A 123 8.24 -39.70 23.22
C GLU A 123 7.38 -40.89 22.79
N LYS A 124 7.42 -41.25 21.50
CA LYS A 124 6.70 -42.38 20.93
C LYS A 124 7.15 -43.69 21.60
N GLY A 125 6.19 -44.46 22.12
CA GLY A 125 6.44 -45.72 22.83
C GLY A 125 6.96 -45.56 24.26
N ALA A 126 7.04 -44.33 24.80
CA ALA A 126 7.48 -44.09 26.16
C ALA A 126 6.49 -44.63 27.22
N ASN A 127 5.19 -44.66 26.90
CA ASN A 127 4.16 -45.26 27.72
C ASN A 127 2.96 -45.72 26.85
N LYS A 128 2.12 -46.62 27.40
CA LYS A 128 0.89 -47.12 26.72
C LYS A 128 -0.15 -46.02 26.51
N GLU A 129 -0.11 -44.97 27.33
CA GLU A 129 -1.03 -43.82 27.24
C GLU A 129 -0.78 -42.98 25.97
N ASN A 130 0.48 -42.72 25.63
CA ASN A 130 0.88 -42.00 24.43
C ASN A 130 0.46 -42.77 23.16
N GLU A 131 0.56 -44.10 23.17
CA GLU A 131 0.12 -44.94 22.04
C GLU A 131 -1.40 -44.88 21.84
N ALA A 132 -2.18 -45.00 22.92
CA ALA A 132 -3.64 -44.88 22.86
C ALA A 132 -4.09 -43.48 22.40
N ILE A 133 -3.39 -42.41 22.80
CA ILE A 133 -3.69 -41.06 22.34
C ILE A 133 -3.29 -40.89 20.86
N LEU A 134 -2.17 -41.47 20.42
CA LEU A 134 -1.77 -41.43 19.02
C LEU A 134 -2.82 -42.05 18.10
N GLU A 135 -3.40 -43.19 18.48
CA GLU A 135 -4.50 -43.81 17.74
C GLU A 135 -5.75 -42.91 17.68
N LYS A 136 -6.13 -42.29 18.81
CA LYS A 136 -7.25 -41.34 18.85
C LYS A 136 -6.99 -40.12 17.94
N VAL A 137 -5.79 -39.56 18.00
CA VAL A 137 -5.38 -38.42 17.17
C VAL A 137 -5.41 -38.79 15.68
N GLN A 138 -4.90 -39.96 15.31
CA GLN A 138 -4.95 -40.44 13.92
C GLN A 138 -6.39 -40.61 13.43
N ASN A 139 -7.27 -41.17 14.26
CA ASN A 139 -8.68 -41.33 13.92
C ASN A 139 -9.38 -39.98 13.76
N ILE A 140 -9.13 -39.03 14.65
CA ILE A 140 -9.69 -37.67 14.53
C ILE A 140 -9.20 -37.02 13.24
N ILE A 141 -7.89 -37.01 12.98
CA ILE A 141 -7.32 -36.36 11.79
C ILE A 141 -7.87 -36.98 10.49
N SER A 142 -8.11 -38.30 10.44
CA SER A 142 -8.69 -38.93 9.26
C SER A 142 -10.14 -38.54 8.96
N HIS A 143 -10.84 -37.93 9.93
CA HIS A 143 -12.25 -37.52 9.80
C HIS A 143 -12.45 -36.00 9.90
N ILE A 144 -11.40 -35.20 10.11
CA ILE A 144 -11.54 -33.74 10.09
C ILE A 144 -11.78 -33.29 8.66
N ASP A 145 -12.90 -32.59 8.46
CA ASP A 145 -13.16 -31.84 7.23
C ASP A 145 -12.51 -30.46 7.33
N PHE A 146 -11.59 -30.18 6.41
CA PHE A 146 -10.88 -28.90 6.28
C PHE A 146 -11.37 -28.07 5.09
N ASN A 147 -12.56 -28.35 4.56
CA ASN A 147 -13.14 -27.53 3.51
C ASN A 147 -13.54 -26.15 4.06
N PHE A 148 -12.96 -25.10 3.47
CA PHE A 148 -13.14 -23.70 3.80
C PHE A 148 -13.76 -22.93 2.63
#